data_AF-A0A0S8ES74-F1
#
_entry.id   AF-A0A0S8ES74-F1
#
_cell.length_a   1.000
_cell.length_b   1.000
_cell.length_c   1.000
_cell.angle_alpha   90.00
_cell.angle_beta   90.00
_cell.angle_gamma   90.00
#
_symmetry.space_group_name_H-M   'P 1'
#
loop_
_entity.id
_entity.type
_entity.pdbx_description
1 polymer ?
#
loop_
_entity_poly.entity_id
_entity_poly.type
_entity_poly.pdbx_seq_one_letter_code
_entity_poly.pdbx_strand_id
1 'polypeptide(L)' 'MIFFGERQLRHAVSEFLAHYHEERNHQGLGNELIMPEEGVGAAQGEVRCRERLGGLLRYYHRAA' A
#
# COMPACT_ATOMS: atom_id res chain seq x y z
N MET A 1 2.31 -3.89 16.29
CA MET A 1 1.66 -5.17 15.93
C MET A 1 2.55 -6.31 16.42
N ILE A 2 1.97 -7.35 17.02
CA ILE A 2 2.69 -8.55 17.47
C ILE A 2 1.96 -9.75 16.90
N PHE A 3 2.68 -10.68 16.27
CA PHE A 3 2.08 -11.88 15.67
C PHE A 3 2.18 -13.05 16.64
N PHE A 4 1.06 -13.69 16.94
CA PHE A 4 1.01 -14.84 17.84
C PHE A 4 0.91 -16.18 17.09
N GLY A 5 1.43 -16.24 15.87
CA GLY A 5 1.50 -17.49 15.10
C GLY A 5 1.72 -17.28 13.60
N GLU A 6 2.03 -18.38 12.92
CA GLU A 6 2.37 -18.39 11.49
C GLU A 6 1.26 -17.81 10.61
N ARG A 7 -0.01 -18.10 10.90
CA ARG A 7 -1.14 -17.57 10.12
C ARG A 7 -1.16 -16.04 10.11
N GLN A 8 -0.92 -15.42 11.25
CA GLN A 8 -0.90 -13.96 11.37
C GLN A 8 0.33 -13.38 10.64
N LEU A 9 1.49 -14.04 10.75
CA LEU A 9 2.68 -13.65 10.01
C LEU A 9 2.47 -13.73 8.50
N ARG A 10 1.89 -14.82 7.99
CA ARG A 10 1.58 -14.99 6.55
C ARG A 10 0.64 -13.89 6.05
N HIS A 11 -0.40 -13.58 6.82
CA HIS A 11 -1.30 -12.48 6.48
C HIS A 11 -0.54 -11.14 6.42
N ALA A 12 0.28 -10.84 7.43
CA ALA A 12 1.05 -9.60 7.47
C ALA A 12 2.05 -9.47 6.31
N VAL A 13 2.74 -10.57 5.96
CA VAL A 13 3.65 -10.60 4.80
C VAL A 13 2.88 -10.41 3.49
N SER A 14 1.70 -11.02 3.35
CA SER A 14 0.85 -10.83 2.17
C SER A 14 0.40 -9.37 2.03
N GLU A 15 -0.07 -8.75 3.10
CA GLU A 15 -0.47 -7.33 3.11
C GLU A 15 0.72 -6.41 2.83
N PHE A 16 1.90 -6.74 3.36
CA PHE A 16 3.13 -6.02 3.06
C PHE A 16 3.51 -6.12 1.58
N LEU A 17 3.44 -7.30 0.98
CA LEU A 17 3.78 -7.51 -0.43
C LEU A 17 2.81 -6.78 -1.36
N ALA A 18 1.51 -6.79 -1.06
CA ALA A 18 0.51 -6.00 -1.79
C ALA A 18 0.86 -4.51 -1.72
N HIS A 19 1.08 -3.98 -0.51
CA HIS A 19 1.46 -2.58 -0.32
C HIS A 19 2.79 -2.24 -1.02
N TYR A 20 3.77 -3.14 -0.98
CA TYR A 20 5.07 -2.94 -1.60
C TYR A 20 4.96 -2.82 -3.12
N HIS A 21 4.17 -3.67 -3.79
CA HIS A 21 4.05 -3.62 -5.24
C HIS A 21 3.12 -2.50 -5.73
N GLU A 22 1.99 -2.30 -5.06
CA GLU A 22 0.86 -1.53 -5.59
C GLU A 22 0.74 -0.12 -5.00
N GLU A 23 1.33 0.15 -3.83
CA GLU A 23 1.00 1.34 -3.05
C GLU A 23 2.22 2.17 -2.62
N ARG A 24 3.42 1.60 -2.69
CA ARG A 24 4.68 2.25 -2.27
C ARG A 24 5.56 2.61 -3.46
N ASN A 25 5.92 3.87 -3.57
CA ASN A 25 6.90 4.33 -4.57
C ASN A 25 8.31 3.82 -4.25
N HIS A 26 9.03 3.43 -5.30
CA HIS A 26 10.38 2.89 -5.17
C HIS A 26 11.42 3.84 -5.77
N GLN A 27 12.35 4.31 -4.94
CA GLN A 27 13.42 5.22 -5.38
C GLN A 27 14.30 4.60 -6.48
N GLY A 28 14.57 3.29 -6.40
CA GLY A 28 15.31 2.56 -7.43
C GLY A 28 14.56 2.43 -8.77
N LEU A 29 13.28 2.79 -8.79
CA LEU A 29 12.41 2.82 -9.98
C LEU A 29 11.92 4.24 -10.27
N GLY A 30 12.73 5.27 -9.99
CA GLY A 30 12.37 6.64 -10.30
C GLY A 30 11.20 7.21 -9.46
N ASN A 31 10.94 6.64 -8.28
CA ASN A 31 9.77 6.92 -7.44
C ASN A 31 8.43 6.50 -8.05
N GLU A 32 8.43 5.47 -8.90
CA GLU A 32 7.22 4.86 -9.44
C GLU A 32 6.77 3.64 -8.61
N LEU A 33 5.50 3.28 -8.77
CA LEU A 33 4.94 2.02 -8.27
C LEU A 33 5.36 0.87 -9.18
N ILE A 34 5.51 -0.34 -8.62
CA ILE A 34 5.83 -1.53 -9.43
C ILE A 34 4.58 -1.96 -10.24
N MET A 35 3.41 -1.90 -9.62
CA MET A 35 2.12 -2.26 -10.22
C MET A 35 1.08 -1.16 -9.92
N PRO A 36 1.08 -0.04 -10.68
CA PRO A 36 0.14 1.05 -10.45
C PRO A 36 -1.31 0.61 -10.75
N GLU A 37 -2.23 0.92 -9.83
CA GLU A 37 -3.68 0.86 -10.08
C GLU A 37 -4.13 2.00 -11.02
N GLU A 38 -5.31 1.87 -11.63
CA GLU A 38 -5.93 2.96 -12.39
C GLU A 38 -6.20 4.18 -11.50
N GLY A 39 -5.94 5.39 -12.02
CA GLY A 39 -6.16 6.64 -11.29
C GLY A 39 -5.00 7.06 -10.37
N VAL A 40 -3.92 6.29 -10.29
CA VAL A 40 -2.68 6.74 -9.64
C VAL A 40 -2.18 8.03 -10.29
N GLY A 41 -1.85 9.02 -9.48
CA GLY A 41 -1.37 10.33 -9.95
C GLY A 41 -2.48 11.29 -10.37
N ALA A 42 -3.76 10.97 -10.12
CA ALA A 42 -4.85 11.91 -10.32
C ALA A 42 -4.58 13.25 -9.60
N ALA A 43 -4.82 14.35 -10.30
CA ALA A 43 -4.63 15.71 -9.74
C ALA A 43 -5.85 16.19 -8.94
N GLN A 44 -7.01 15.57 -9.18
CA GLN A 44 -8.31 15.94 -8.62
C GLN A 44 -8.89 14.78 -7.82
N GLY A 45 -9.89 15.06 -6.99
CA GLY A 45 -10.52 14.08 -6.11
C GLY A 45 -10.13 14.23 -4.64
N GLU A 46 -10.99 13.70 -3.78
CA GLU A 46 -10.79 13.64 -2.32
C GLU A 46 -9.58 12.75 -2.00
N VAL A 47 -8.68 13.23 -1.14
CA VAL A 47 -7.57 12.41 -0.64
C VAL A 47 -8.11 11.40 0.37
N ARG A 48 -7.95 10.11 0.07
CA ARG A 48 -8.33 9.00 0.94
C ARG A 48 -7.11 8.24 1.40
N CYS A 49 -7.21 7.64 2.57
CA CYS A 49 -6.20 6.75 3.13
C CYS A 49 -6.73 5.32 3.13
N ARG A 50 -6.02 4.42 2.47
CA ARG A 50 -6.21 2.98 2.60
C ARG A 50 -5.21 2.48 3.65
N GLU A 51 -5.72 1.84 4.70
CA GLU A 51 -4.91 1.34 5.80
C GLU A 51 -4.90 -0.19 5.83
N ARG A 52 -3.73 -0.77 6.07
CA ARG A 52 -3.56 -2.21 6.30
C ARG A 52 -2.88 -2.43 7.65
N LEU A 53 -3.10 -3.61 8.24
CA LEU A 53 -2.44 -4.04 9.48
C LEU A 53 -2.60 -3.06 10.66
N GLY A 54 -3.80 -2.49 10.81
CA GLY A 54 -4.11 -1.54 11.89
C GLY A 54 -3.40 -0.19 11.73
N GLY A 55 -3.18 0.25 10.49
CA GLY A 55 -2.57 1.55 10.18
C GLY A 55 -1.04 1.52 10.10
N LEU A 56 -0.42 0.35 10.22
CA LEU A 56 1.03 0.20 10.07
C LEU A 56 1.48 0.50 8.63
N LEU A 57 0.64 0.14 7.64
CA LEU A 57 0.85 0.46 6.24
C LEU A 57 -0.28 1.40 5.82
N ARG A 58 0.09 2.54 5.23
CA ARG A 58 -0.86 3.58 4.81
C ARG A 58 -0.56 3.97 3.38
N TYR A 59 -1.60 4.01 2.57
CA TYR A 59 -1.55 4.46 1.19
C TYR A 59 -2.51 5.62 0.99
N TYR A 60 -1.98 6.75 0.52
CA TYR A 60 -2.76 7.94 0.24
C TYR A 60 -2.97 8.05 -1.27
N HIS A 61 -4.22 8.12 -1.68
CA HIS A 61 -4.62 8.25 -3.07
C HIS A 61 -5.77 9.26 -3.19
N ARG A 62 -6.08 9.67 -4.42
CA ARG A 62 -7.29 10.45 -4.69
C ARG A 62 -8.36 9.55 -5.25
N ALA A 63 -9.59 9.69 -4.74
CA ALA A 63 -10.75 9.01 -5.31
C ALA A 63 -11.06 9.57 -6.72
N ALA A 64 -11.41 8.67 -7.65
CA ALA A 64 -11.90 9.03 -8.98
C ALA A 64 -13.25 9.76 -8.93
#